data_AF-A0A2R6CKQ8-F1
#
_entry.id   AF-A0A2R6CKQ8-F1
#
_cell.length_a   1.000
_cell.length_b   1.000
_cell.length_c   1.000
_cell.angle_alpha   90.00
_cell.angle_beta   90.00
_cell.angle_gamma   90.00
#
_symmetry.space_group_name_H-M   'P 1'
#
loop_
_entity.id
_entity.type
_entity.pdbx_description
1 polymer ?
#
loop_
_entity_poly.entity_id
_entity_poly.type
_entity_poly.pdbx_seq_one_letter_code
_entity_poly.pdbx_strand_id
1 'polypeptide(L)'
;MGKKLERDLGLPSVMAISIGAMVGSGIFILPGEAMKFAGPAVVLAYLLAAVLVLPAALSKSEMATAMPESGGTYLYVERGMGPLLGTVAGVGTWFSLAFKGGLALVGGAPYLVYFLDLPVKP
;
A
#
# COMPACT_ATOMS: atom_id res chain seq x y z
N MET A 1 9.58 26.73 -15.19
CA MET A 1 10.59 25.96 -14.45
C MET A 1 9.86 25.26 -13.31
N GLY A 2 9.69 23.93 -13.37
CA GLY A 2 8.91 23.19 -12.37
C GLY A 2 9.54 23.30 -10.98
N LYS A 3 8.72 23.51 -9.95
CA LYS A 3 9.16 23.63 -8.56
C LYS A 3 9.89 22.32 -8.18
N LYS A 4 11.17 22.41 -7.78
CA LYS A 4 11.95 21.25 -7.33
C LYS A 4 11.31 20.76 -6.02
N LEU A 5 11.03 19.46 -5.93
CA LEU A 5 10.49 18.87 -4.69
C LEU A 5 11.54 19.00 -3.59
N GLU A 6 11.19 19.72 -2.52
CA GLU A 6 12.02 19.84 -1.32
C GLU A 6 11.83 18.58 -0.45
N ARG A 7 12.94 18.09 0.11
CA ARG A 7 12.95 16.88 0.95
C ARG A 7 12.60 17.24 2.40
N ASP A 8 11.34 17.59 2.61
CA ASP A 8 10.89 18.12 3.90
C ASP A 8 10.44 17.01 4.88
N LEU A 9 10.28 15.78 4.40
CA LEU A 9 9.83 14.65 5.22
C LEU A 9 11.02 13.91 5.85
N GLY A 10 11.12 13.97 7.18
CA GLY A 10 12.05 13.17 7.98
C GLY A 10 11.58 11.73 8.18
N LEU A 11 12.45 10.88 8.74
CA LEU A 11 12.16 9.46 8.98
C LEU A 11 10.86 9.22 9.79
N PRO A 12 10.57 9.95 10.90
CA PRO A 12 9.35 9.71 11.67
C PRO A 12 8.08 9.99 10.85
N SER A 13 8.07 11.07 10.06
CA SER A 13 6.93 11.40 9.20
C SER A 13 6.73 10.37 8.09
N VAL A 14 7.80 9.90 7.45
CA VAL A 14 7.72 8.86 6.40
C VAL A 14 7.22 7.53 6.98
N MET A 15 7.68 7.15 8.17
CA MET A 15 7.22 5.96 8.88
C MET A 15 5.74 6.06 9.24
N ALA A 16 5.30 7.20 9.79
CA ALA A 16 3.89 7.43 10.14
C ALA A 16 2.98 7.36 8.90
N ILE A 17 3.38 7.99 7.79
CA ILE A 17 2.63 7.93 6.53
C ILE A 17 2.55 6.49 6.01
N SER A 18 3.67 5.76 6.04
CA SER A 18 3.74 4.38 5.53
C SER A 18 2.88 3.42 6.36
N ILE A 19 2.97 3.50 7.69
CA ILE A 19 2.16 2.69 8.61
C ILE A 19 0.68 3.06 8.45
N GLY A 20 0.35 4.35 8.42
CA GLY A 20 -1.03 4.83 8.23
C GLY A 20 -1.65 4.32 6.93
N ALA A 21 -0.89 4.36 5.82
CA ALA A 21 -1.34 3.86 4.53
C ALA A 21 -1.53 2.32 4.51
N MET A 22 -0.68 1.57 5.19
CA MET A 22 -0.80 0.11 5.31
C MET A 22 -2.00 -0.29 6.17
N VAL A 23 -2.13 0.29 7.37
CA VAL A 23 -3.21 -0.01 8.31
C VAL A 23 -4.56 0.42 7.72
N GLY A 24 -4.65 1.65 7.22
CA GLY A 24 -5.90 2.23 6.73
C GLY A 24 -6.51 1.54 5.51
N SER A 25 -5.69 0.94 4.64
CA SER A 25 -6.20 0.26 3.44
C SER A 25 -6.44 -1.24 3.59
N GLY A 26 -5.86 -1.90 4.60
CA GLY A 26 -5.84 -3.36 4.68
C GLY A 26 -6.53 -3.96 5.91
N ILE A 27 -6.21 -3.45 7.11
CA ILE A 27 -6.49 -4.20 8.35
C ILE A 27 -7.98 -4.19 8.75
N PHE A 28 -8.74 -3.22 8.26
CA PHE A 28 -10.14 -3.08 8.63
C PHE A 28 -11.08 -4.00 7.84
N ILE A 29 -10.56 -4.67 6.79
CA ILE A 29 -11.35 -5.48 5.85
C ILE A 29 -10.79 -6.89 5.77
N LEU A 30 -9.52 -7.00 5.39
CA LEU A 30 -8.91 -8.26 4.97
C LEU A 30 -8.79 -9.29 6.10
N PRO A 31 -8.52 -8.93 7.38
CA PRO A 31 -8.52 -9.91 8.46
C PRO A 31 -9.88 -10.57 8.68
N GLY A 32 -10.98 -9.82 8.53
CA GLY A 32 -12.34 -10.36 8.65
C GLY A 32 -12.63 -11.39 7.57
N GLU A 33 -12.29 -11.09 6.33
CA GLU A 33 -12.41 -12.06 5.22
C GLU A 33 -11.44 -13.24 5.40
N ALA A 34 -10.19 -12.99 5.75
CA ALA A 34 -9.20 -14.05 5.96
C ALA A 34 -9.58 -14.99 7.11
N MET A 35 -10.25 -14.49 8.16
CA MET A 35 -10.75 -15.30 9.27
C MET A 35 -11.83 -16.29 8.82
N LYS A 36 -12.66 -15.94 7.82
CA LYS A 36 -13.66 -16.88 7.26
C LYS A 36 -13.01 -18.09 6.59
N PHE A 37 -11.81 -17.92 6.02
CA PHE A 37 -11.07 -18.99 5.35
C PHE A 37 -10.12 -19.76 6.28
N ALA A 38 -9.33 -19.04 7.09
CA ALA A 38 -8.26 -19.61 7.91
C ALA A 38 -8.64 -19.81 9.38
N GLY A 39 -9.78 -19.28 9.83
CA GLY A 39 -10.18 -19.32 11.23
C GLY A 39 -9.13 -18.70 12.15
N PRO A 40 -8.89 -19.27 13.35
CA PRO A 40 -7.86 -18.79 14.29
C PRO A 40 -6.43 -18.80 13.72
N ALA A 41 -6.16 -19.61 12.69
CA ALA A 41 -4.85 -19.68 12.04
C ALA A 41 -4.53 -18.45 11.18
N VAL A 42 -5.46 -17.48 11.06
CA VAL A 42 -5.25 -16.22 10.35
C VAL A 42 -4.00 -15.47 10.84
N VAL A 43 -3.67 -15.54 12.13
CA VAL A 43 -2.45 -14.93 12.70
C VAL A 43 -1.20 -15.55 12.07
N LEU A 44 -1.16 -16.89 11.95
CA LEU A 44 -0.05 -17.58 11.30
C LEU A 44 0.03 -17.27 9.79
N ALA A 45 -1.12 -17.14 9.13
CA ALA A 45 -1.18 -16.76 7.72
C ALA A 45 -0.58 -15.36 7.49
N TYR A 46 -0.89 -14.38 8.35
CA TYR A 46 -0.31 -13.04 8.29
C TYR A 46 1.20 -13.03 8.60
N LEU A 47 1.65 -13.82 9.57
CA LEU A 47 3.09 -13.97 9.86
C LEU A 47 3.84 -14.55 8.67
N LEU A 48 3.29 -15.58 8.03
CA LEU A 48 3.88 -16.16 6.83
C LEU A 48 3.89 -15.16 5.67
N ALA A 49 2.80 -14.42 5.45
CA ALA A 49 2.76 -13.35 4.45
C ALA A 49 3.78 -12.23 4.73
N ALA A 50 4.00 -11.88 6.00
CA ALA A 50 5.02 -10.91 6.39
C ALA A 50 6.43 -11.40 6.06
N VAL A 51 6.75 -12.68 6.29
CA VAL A 51 8.04 -13.25 5.89
C VAL A 51 8.21 -13.23 4.37
N LEU A 52 7.16 -13.58 3.61
CA LEU A 52 7.21 -13.60 2.15
C LEU A 52 7.40 -12.21 1.52
N VAL A 53 6.95 -11.14 2.17
CA VAL A 53 7.10 -9.78 1.63
C VAL A 53 8.49 -9.19 1.90
N LEU A 54 9.25 -9.70 2.88
CA LEU A 54 10.55 -9.16 3.27
C LEU A 54 11.56 -9.06 2.10
N PRO A 55 11.77 -10.10 1.27
CA PRO A 55 12.73 -10.00 0.16
C PRO A 55 12.36 -8.88 -0.84
N ALA A 56 11.07 -8.74 -1.14
CA ALA A 56 10.59 -7.68 -2.02
C ALA A 56 10.77 -6.28 -1.40
N ALA A 57 10.54 -6.16 -0.09
CA ALA A 57 10.74 -4.91 0.65
C ALA A 57 12.23 -4.51 0.70
N LEU A 58 13.12 -5.47 0.95
CA LEU A 58 14.57 -5.24 0.96
C LEU A 58 15.07 -4.82 -0.43
N SER A 59 14.68 -5.53 -1.49
CA SER A 59 15.04 -5.16 -2.86
C SER A 59 14.55 -3.75 -3.23
N LYS A 60 13.33 -3.38 -2.83
CA LYS A 60 12.82 -2.00 -3.02
C LYS A 60 13.60 -0.97 -2.19
N SER A 61 14.08 -1.34 -0.99
CA SER A 61 14.88 -0.43 -0.16
C SER A 61 16.23 -0.13 -0.81
N GLU A 62 16.90 -1.13 -1.38
CA GLU A 62 18.16 -0.94 -2.09
C GLU A 62 17.98 -0.01 -3.29
N MET A 63 16.95 -0.25 -4.11
CA MET A 63 16.62 0.63 -5.24
C MET A 63 16.30 2.06 -4.80
N ALA A 64 15.57 2.25 -3.69
CA ALA A 64 15.25 3.57 -3.17
C ALA A 64 16.47 4.35 -2.68
N THR A 65 17.46 3.65 -2.11
CA THR A 65 18.74 4.27 -1.70
C THR A 65 19.66 4.55 -2.89
N ALA A 66 19.68 3.68 -3.90
CA ALA A 66 20.49 3.83 -5.09
C ALA A 66 19.95 4.90 -6.06
N MET A 67 18.63 5.08 -6.10
CA MET A 67 17.94 6.02 -7.00
C MET A 67 17.07 6.99 -6.19
N PRO A 68 17.67 7.94 -5.45
CA PRO A 68 16.95 8.85 -4.56
C PRO A 68 16.31 9.97 -5.37
N GLU A 69 15.33 9.64 -6.20
CA GLU A 69 14.58 10.55 -7.07
C GLU A 69 13.08 10.26 -6.95
N SER A 70 12.27 11.28 -7.21
CA SER A 70 10.81 11.14 -7.20
C SER A 70 10.35 10.34 -8.41
N GLY A 71 9.69 9.20 -8.19
CA GLY A 71 9.16 8.35 -9.26
C GLY A 71 8.86 6.91 -8.83
N GLY A 72 9.50 6.41 -7.77
CA GLY A 72 9.22 5.10 -7.20
C GLY A 72 9.33 3.96 -8.21
N THR A 73 8.36 3.04 -8.23
CA THR A 73 8.38 1.85 -9.10
C THR A 73 8.54 2.18 -10.58
N TYR A 74 7.93 3.27 -11.06
CA TYR A 74 8.06 3.72 -12.46
C TYR A 74 9.54 3.94 -12.82
N LEU A 75 10.24 4.72 -12.00
CA LEU A 75 11.64 5.08 -12.24
C LEU A 75 12.56 3.86 -12.16
N TYR A 76 12.31 2.96 -11.22
CA TYR A 76 13.12 1.76 -11.04
C TYR A 76 13.03 0.84 -12.27
N VAL A 77 11.81 0.64 -12.79
CA VAL A 77 11.59 -0.21 -13.98
C VAL A 77 12.08 0.48 -15.25
N GLU A 78 11.84 1.79 -15.38
CA GLU A 78 12.34 2.57 -16.52
C GLU A 78 13.86 2.46 -16.66
N ARG A 79 14.59 2.61 -15.54
CA ARG A 79 16.06 2.53 -15.55
C ARG A 79 16.60 1.13 -15.81
N GLY A 80 15.90 0.09 -15.36
CA GLY A 80 16.34 -1.29 -15.55
C GLY A 80 15.94 -1.90 -16.90
N MET A 81 14.78 -1.52 -17.44
CA MET A 81 14.11 -2.24 -18.54
C MET A 81 13.65 -1.33 -19.69
N GLY A 82 13.89 -0.03 -19.58
CA GLY A 82 13.59 0.96 -20.60
C GLY A 82 12.21 1.65 -20.46
N PRO A 83 11.97 2.70 -21.25
CA PRO A 83 10.86 3.63 -21.05
C PRO A 83 9.46 3.01 -21.20
N LEU A 84 9.31 2.05 -22.11
CA LEU A 84 8.01 1.41 -22.37
C LEU A 84 7.54 0.59 -21.16
N LEU A 85 8.44 -0.24 -20.61
CA LEU A 85 8.14 -1.04 -19.42
C LEU A 85 8.02 -0.16 -18.17
N GLY A 86 8.82 0.90 -18.08
CA GLY A 86 8.65 1.93 -17.07
C GLY A 86 7.24 2.52 -17.07
N THR A 87 6.76 2.93 -18.24
CA THR A 87 5.41 3.49 -18.42
C THR A 87 4.32 2.53 -17.99
N VAL A 88 4.40 1.25 -18.39
CA VAL A 88 3.45 0.21 -17.97
C VAL A 88 3.46 0.05 -16.44
N ALA A 89 4.64 0.03 -15.81
CA ALA A 89 4.76 -0.06 -14.36
C ALA A 89 4.20 1.18 -13.63
N GLY A 90 4.39 2.38 -14.21
CA GLY A 90 3.83 3.63 -13.70
C GLY A 90 2.30 3.65 -13.74
N VAL A 91 1.72 3.33 -14.89
CA VAL A 91 0.26 3.22 -15.06
C VAL A 91 -0.32 2.15 -14.14
N GLY A 92 0.33 0.98 -14.03
CA GLY A 92 -0.09 -0.08 -13.11
C GLY A 92 -0.04 0.35 -11.64
N THR A 93 0.99 1.10 -11.24
CA THR A 93 1.09 1.67 -9.88
C THR A 93 -0.02 2.67 -9.61
N TRP A 94 -0.35 3.51 -10.60
CA TRP A 94 -1.45 4.47 -10.50
C TRP A 94 -2.80 3.76 -10.32
N PHE A 95 -3.10 2.74 -11.13
CA PHE A 95 -4.32 1.93 -10.98
C PHE A 95 -4.38 1.23 -9.62
N SER A 96 -3.26 0.66 -9.17
CA SER A 96 -3.20 0.03 -7.84
C SER A 96 -3.56 1.01 -6.73
N LEU A 97 -3.07 2.25 -6.80
CA LEU A 97 -3.38 3.28 -5.83
C LEU A 97 -4.83 3.76 -5.93
N ALA A 98 -5.37 3.89 -7.14
CA ALA A 98 -6.78 4.25 -7.36
C ALA A 98 -7.73 3.19 -6.78
N PHE A 99 -7.48 1.91 -7.03
CA PHE A 99 -8.30 0.82 -6.50
C PHE A 99 -8.17 0.66 -4.98
N LYS A 100 -7.00 0.98 -4.39
CA LYS A 100 -6.84 1.06 -2.94
C LYS A 100 -7.81 2.08 -2.31
N GLY A 101 -8.04 3.21 -2.97
CA GLY A 101 -9.03 4.19 -2.52
C GLY A 101 -10.45 3.61 -2.47
N GLY A 102 -10.85 2.87 -3.51
CA GLY A 102 -12.14 2.18 -3.53
C GLY A 102 -12.27 1.14 -2.41
N LEU A 103 -11.23 0.34 -2.19
CA LEU A 103 -11.18 -0.64 -1.09
C LEU A 103 -11.37 0.05 0.28
N ALA A 104 -10.71 1.19 0.50
CA ALA A 104 -10.84 1.93 1.75
C ALA A 104 -12.28 2.42 2.01
N LEU A 105 -13.02 2.83 0.98
CA LEU A 105 -14.43 3.23 1.10
C LEU A 105 -15.33 2.05 1.45
N VAL A 106 -15.17 0.92 0.74
CA VAL A 106 -15.93 -0.32 1.02
C VAL A 106 -15.65 -0.83 2.42
N GLY A 107 -14.40 -0.73 2.87
CA GLY A 107 -14.00 -1.13 4.21
C GLY A 107 -14.48 -0.23 5.33
N GLY A 108 -14.52 1.08 5.10
CA GLY A 108 -14.95 2.05 6.10
C GLY A 108 -16.46 2.11 6.30
N ALA A 109 -17.24 1.83 5.25
CA ALA A 109 -18.70 1.95 5.29
C ALA A 109 -19.38 1.12 6.40
N PRO A 110 -19.02 -0.16 6.64
CA PRO A 110 -19.59 -0.94 7.74
C PRO A 110 -19.35 -0.33 9.12
N TYR A 111 -18.17 0.28 9.36
CA TYR A 111 -17.86 0.92 10.64
C TYR A 111 -18.67 2.20 10.84
N LEU A 112 -18.96 2.95 9.77
CA LEU A 112 -19.83 4.13 9.82
C LEU A 112 -21.29 3.75 10.11
N VAL A 113 -21.79 2.69 9.47
CA VAL A 113 -23.14 2.17 9.73
C VAL A 113 -23.28 1.70 11.18
N TYR A 114 -22.28 0.98 11.68
CA TYR A 114 -22.25 0.54 13.08
C TYR A 114 -22.20 1.71 14.07
N PHE A 115 -21.44 2.76 13.77
CA PHE A 115 -21.30 3.92 14.67
C PHE A 115 -22.52 4.85 14.66
N LEU A 116 -23.21 4.97 13.51
CA LEU A 116 -24.35 5.88 13.33
C LEU A 116 -25.73 5.20 13.48
N ASP A 117 -25.77 3.92 13.85
CA ASP A 117 -27.00 3.10 13.97
C ASP A 117 -27.95 3.26 12.77
N LEU A 118 -27.37 3.35 11.56
CA LEU A 118 -28.17 3.53 10.35
C LEU A 118 -28.99 2.26 10.07
N PRO A 119 -30.25 2.36 9.60
CA PRO A 119 -31.12 1.22 9.31
C PRO A 119 -30.74 0.50 8.00
N VAL A 120 -29.44 0.37 7.74
CA VAL A 120 -28.88 -0.34 6.60
C VAL A 120 -28.26 -1.61 7.18
N LYS A 121 -28.82 -2.77 6.87
CA LYS A 121 -28.17 -4.04 7.22
C LYS A 121 -26.91 -4.19 6.36
N PRO A 122 -25.72 -4.33 6.96
CA PRO A 122 -24.50 -4.66 6.21
C PRO A 122 -24.61 -6.06 5.59
#